data_AF-A0AAV4GLZ5-F1
#
_entry.id   AF-A0AAV4GLZ5-F1
#
_cell.length_a   1.000
_cell.length_b   1.000
_cell.length_c   1.000
_cell.angle_alpha   90.00
_cell.angle_beta   90.00
_cell.angle_gamma   90.00
#
_symmetry.space_group_name_H-M   'P 1'
#
loop_
_entity.id
_entity.type
_entity.pdbx_description
1 polymer ?
#
loop_
_entity_poly.entity_id
_entity_poly.type
_entity_poly.pdbx_seq_one_letter_code
_entity_poly.pdbx_strand_id
1 'polypeptide(L)'
;MVYVCCVLLNNSRESQVDFKKAKDKVKNCTGLAYTRKYQLISARSQRFLQMRPISGRGVAARGKTQKGQYTYFNMTSYSCLDDTHIVRIKGVQRQNSLCFTSRGVLIQREDDTMSVKCAFYERTVDGPGYESRIQLVSVFNPNFIVAFDSTGRRLPGGRYSGRCNHITKRETTRYKVDDWHDLKPIRVPQASGSTEFVRKQSTSRSSMERKRLSSRKLFGSREQPRRRKWTGRRRRRHRGKKRRFNSKETRHHRVRHMRHKNRRRRKNSKIR
;
A
#
# COMPACT_ATOMS: atom_id res chain seq x y z
N MET A 1 27.20 33.22 -1.75
CA MET A 1 26.15 33.20 -0.72
C MET A 1 25.30 31.94 -0.88
N VAL A 2 25.32 31.04 0.10
CA VAL A 2 24.52 29.80 0.07
C VAL A 2 23.34 29.99 1.01
N TYR A 3 22.14 30.15 0.45
CA TYR A 3 20.91 30.20 1.24
C TYR A 3 20.55 28.78 1.71
N VAL A 4 20.83 28.48 2.97
CA VAL A 4 20.29 27.31 3.67
C VAL A 4 18.86 27.64 4.03
N CYS A 5 17.91 27.18 3.20
CA CYS A 5 16.49 27.32 3.48
C CYS A 5 16.08 26.28 4.54
N CYS A 6 16.04 26.70 5.80
CA CYS A 6 15.41 25.97 6.90
C CYS A 6 13.88 26.03 6.72
N VAL A 7 13.30 25.05 6.02
CA VAL A 7 11.86 24.83 6.05
C VAL A 7 11.49 24.25 7.42
N LEU A 8 10.98 25.12 8.29
CA LEU A 8 10.52 24.78 9.63
C LEU A 8 9.34 23.81 9.59
N LEU A 9 9.48 22.74 10.37
CA LEU A 9 8.53 21.64 10.57
C LEU A 9 7.34 22.11 11.43
N ASN A 10 6.36 22.78 10.84
CA ASN A 10 5.09 23.11 11.51
C ASN A 10 3.95 22.11 11.21
N ASN A 11 4.23 20.81 11.14
CA ASN A 11 3.29 19.79 10.64
C ASN A 11 2.70 18.82 11.69
N SER A 12 2.88 19.04 13.00
CA SER A 12 2.56 17.99 13.99
C SER A 12 1.09 17.92 14.44
N ARG A 13 0.38 19.06 14.56
CA ARG A 13 -1.05 19.06 14.98
C ARG A 13 -2.01 18.83 13.82
N GLU A 14 -1.76 19.44 12.67
CA GLU A 14 -2.58 19.28 11.46
C GLU A 14 -2.59 17.82 10.99
N SER A 15 -1.42 17.17 11.01
CA SER A 15 -1.30 15.74 10.66
C SER A 15 -2.04 14.78 11.61
N GLN A 16 -2.31 15.16 12.87
CA GLN A 16 -3.10 14.33 13.78
C GLN A 16 -4.61 14.43 13.51
N VAL A 17 -5.09 15.63 13.17
CA VAL A 17 -6.50 15.86 12.81
C VAL A 17 -6.82 15.11 11.51
N ASP A 18 -5.94 15.21 10.52
CA ASP A 18 -6.09 14.51 9.25
C ASP A 18 -6.04 12.99 9.43
N PHE A 19 -5.18 12.50 10.32
CA PHE A 19 -5.12 11.07 10.62
C PHE A 19 -6.40 10.54 11.27
N LYS A 20 -6.98 11.28 12.21
CA LYS A 20 -8.24 10.89 12.86
C LYS A 20 -9.38 10.84 11.83
N LYS A 21 -9.52 11.88 11.01
CA LYS A 21 -10.50 11.93 9.91
C LYS A 21 -10.35 10.75 8.96
N ALA A 22 -9.13 10.45 8.52
CA ALA A 22 -8.85 9.30 7.66
C ALA A 22 -9.23 7.95 8.32
N LYS A 23 -8.98 7.83 9.63
CA LYS A 23 -9.32 6.62 10.41
C LYS A 23 -10.82 6.44 10.53
N ASP A 24 -11.54 7.49 10.86
CA ASP A 24 -12.99 7.45 10.98
C ASP A 24 -13.63 7.15 9.62
N LYS A 25 -13.10 7.74 8.53
CA LYS A 25 -13.52 7.40 7.17
C LYS A 25 -13.36 5.91 6.85
N VAL A 26 -12.16 5.33 7.03
CA VAL A 26 -11.93 3.90 6.74
C VAL A 26 -12.81 2.98 7.59
N LYS A 27 -13.09 3.34 8.84
CA LYS A 27 -14.00 2.58 9.70
C LYS A 27 -15.44 2.59 9.19
N ASN A 28 -15.86 3.69 8.58
CA ASN A 28 -17.22 3.84 8.05
C ASN A 28 -17.39 3.19 6.67
N CYS A 29 -16.31 2.77 6.02
CA CYS A 29 -16.37 2.03 4.76
C CYS A 29 -16.58 0.53 5.03
N THR A 30 -17.83 0.14 5.28
CA THR A 30 -18.21 -1.24 5.65
C THR A 30 -18.82 -2.03 4.48
N GLY A 31 -19.39 -1.35 3.47
CA GLY A 31 -20.00 -2.00 2.32
C GLY A 31 -18.95 -2.61 1.40
N LEU A 32 -18.91 -3.94 1.28
CA LEU A 32 -18.06 -4.59 0.29
C LEU A 32 -18.61 -4.34 -1.12
N ALA A 33 -17.85 -3.62 -1.94
CA ALA A 33 -18.23 -3.38 -3.34
C ALA A 33 -17.79 -4.53 -4.24
N TYR A 34 -16.50 -4.88 -4.22
CA TYR A 34 -15.98 -6.03 -4.97
C TYR A 34 -14.67 -6.55 -4.38
N THR A 35 -14.33 -7.80 -4.71
CA THR A 35 -12.97 -8.33 -4.58
C THR A 35 -12.59 -9.00 -5.88
N ARG A 36 -11.50 -8.53 -6.50
CA ARG A 36 -11.01 -9.06 -7.77
C ARG A 36 -9.51 -9.33 -7.71
N LYS A 37 -9.05 -10.27 -8.55
CA LYS A 37 -7.65 -10.70 -8.59
C LYS A 37 -6.93 -10.03 -9.76
N TYR A 38 -5.94 -9.21 -9.42
CA TYR A 38 -5.19 -8.42 -10.39
C TYR A 38 -3.69 -8.68 -10.34
N GLN A 39 -3.05 -8.33 -11.45
CA GLN A 39 -1.64 -8.01 -11.50
C GLN A 39 -1.49 -6.51 -11.75
N LEU A 40 -0.55 -5.89 -11.03
CA LEU A 40 -0.28 -4.47 -11.13
C LEU A 40 1.05 -4.27 -11.87
N ILE A 41 1.04 -3.46 -12.93
CA ILE A 41 2.22 -3.22 -13.77
C ILE A 41 2.61 -1.75 -13.62
N SER A 42 3.87 -1.48 -13.25
CA SER A 42 4.36 -0.10 -13.25
C SER A 42 4.61 0.37 -14.68
N ALA A 43 4.04 1.51 -15.06
CA ALA A 43 4.25 2.07 -16.39
C ALA A 43 5.71 2.56 -16.60
N ARG A 44 6.43 2.87 -15.52
CA ARG A 44 7.81 3.35 -15.61
C ARG A 44 8.82 2.22 -15.80
N SER A 45 8.67 1.11 -15.07
CA SER A 45 9.57 -0.04 -15.19
C SER A 45 9.06 -1.10 -16.18
N GLN A 46 7.80 -1.02 -16.62
CA GLN A 46 7.12 -2.02 -17.46
C GLN A 46 7.17 -3.42 -16.86
N ARG A 47 7.11 -3.51 -15.52
CA ARG A 47 7.28 -4.75 -14.77
C ARG A 47 6.22 -4.90 -13.70
N PHE A 48 5.95 -6.15 -13.35
CA PHE A 48 4.95 -6.51 -12.38
C PHE A 48 5.38 -6.12 -10.96
N LEU A 49 4.45 -5.53 -10.21
CA LEU A 49 4.54 -5.40 -8.76
C LEU A 49 4.70 -6.80 -8.14
N GLN A 50 5.56 -6.91 -7.15
CA GLN A 50 5.75 -8.13 -6.37
C GLN A 50 5.89 -7.80 -4.87
N MET A 51 5.35 -8.68 -4.03
CA MET A 51 5.49 -8.67 -2.57
C MET A 51 6.23 -9.94 -2.13
N ARG A 52 7.56 -9.87 -2.10
CA ARG A 52 8.45 -10.98 -1.71
C ARG A 52 8.51 -11.13 -0.20
N PRO A 53 8.78 -12.32 0.37
CA PRO A 53 8.82 -12.56 1.82
C PRO A 53 9.90 -11.84 2.63
N ILE A 54 10.68 -10.94 2.03
CA ILE A 54 11.72 -10.19 2.73
C ILE A 54 11.06 -9.04 3.50
N SER A 55 11.22 -9.03 4.83
CA SER A 55 10.59 -8.05 5.73
C SER A 55 10.85 -6.61 5.28
N GLY A 56 9.78 -5.84 5.11
CA GLY A 56 9.82 -4.41 4.78
C GLY A 56 10.44 -4.02 3.43
N ARG A 57 11.32 -4.83 2.81
CA ARG A 57 12.00 -4.59 1.52
C ARG A 57 11.38 -5.40 0.37
N GLY A 58 10.38 -6.23 0.68
CA GLY A 58 9.76 -7.16 -0.25
C GLY A 58 8.93 -6.53 -1.38
N VAL A 59 8.62 -5.23 -1.30
CA VAL A 59 7.76 -4.55 -2.29
C VAL A 59 8.58 -3.89 -3.39
N ALA A 60 8.39 -4.31 -4.63
CA ALA A 60 9.06 -3.73 -5.81
C ALA A 60 8.30 -4.05 -7.11
N ALA A 61 8.45 -3.23 -8.14
CA ALA A 61 7.94 -3.51 -9.49
C ALA A 61 9.02 -4.17 -10.37
N ARG A 62 9.47 -5.37 -9.95
CA ARG A 62 10.58 -6.11 -10.58
C ARG A 62 10.19 -7.50 -11.08
N GLY A 63 8.93 -7.89 -10.97
CA GLY A 63 8.44 -9.15 -11.53
C GLY A 63 8.66 -9.15 -13.04
N LYS A 64 9.36 -10.16 -13.56
CA LYS A 64 9.60 -10.33 -15.01
C LYS A 64 8.51 -11.16 -15.68
N THR A 65 7.91 -12.07 -14.93
CA THR A 65 7.02 -13.10 -15.47
C THR A 65 5.60 -12.90 -15.01
N GLN A 66 4.68 -13.15 -15.93
CA GLN A 66 3.24 -13.13 -15.68
C GLN A 66 2.82 -14.21 -14.66
N LYS A 67 3.57 -15.31 -14.55
CA LYS A 67 3.31 -16.40 -13.59
C LYS A 67 4.08 -16.25 -12.27
N GLY A 68 4.58 -15.04 -11.96
CA GLY A 68 5.34 -14.82 -10.73
C GLY A 68 4.47 -15.06 -9.49
N GLN A 69 4.87 -16.01 -8.64
CA GLN A 69 4.13 -16.39 -7.41
C GLN A 69 3.76 -15.19 -6.51
N TYR A 70 4.61 -14.15 -6.50
CA TYR A 70 4.44 -12.96 -5.66
C TYR A 70 3.82 -11.75 -6.37
N THR A 71 3.28 -11.93 -7.59
CA THR A 71 2.79 -10.83 -8.45
C THR A 71 1.27 -10.71 -8.53
N TYR A 72 0.55 -11.59 -7.85
CA TYR A 72 -0.91 -11.60 -7.83
C TYR A 72 -1.42 -10.97 -6.53
N PHE A 73 -2.42 -10.10 -6.68
CA PHE A 73 -3.03 -9.37 -5.59
C PHE A 73 -4.55 -9.51 -5.62
N ASN A 74 -5.16 -9.71 -4.47
CA ASN A 74 -6.58 -9.47 -4.27
C ASN A 74 -6.75 -7.99 -3.98
N MET A 75 -7.51 -7.30 -4.82
CA MET A 75 -7.90 -5.92 -4.62
C MET A 75 -9.35 -5.90 -4.18
N THR A 76 -9.57 -5.48 -2.93
CA THR A 76 -10.88 -5.41 -2.32
C THR A 76 -11.29 -3.95 -2.21
N SER A 77 -12.43 -3.61 -2.79
CA SER A 77 -13.04 -2.28 -2.73
C SER A 77 -14.15 -2.23 -1.70
N TYR A 78 -14.17 -1.18 -0.91
CA TYR A 78 -15.20 -0.89 0.08
C TYR A 78 -15.86 0.44 -0.25
N SER A 79 -17.19 0.45 -0.30
CA SER A 79 -18.00 1.65 -0.39
C SER A 79 -18.05 2.36 0.95
N CYS A 80 -17.86 3.68 0.90
CA CYS A 80 -17.98 4.58 2.04
C CYS A 80 -19.31 5.36 1.95
N LEU A 81 -19.69 6.06 3.03
CA LEU A 81 -20.93 6.85 3.08
C LEU A 81 -20.96 8.06 2.15
N ASP A 82 -19.79 8.52 1.69
CA ASP A 82 -19.62 9.72 0.86
C ASP A 82 -19.45 9.36 -0.63
N ASP A 83 -20.01 8.23 -1.08
CA ASP A 83 -19.86 7.65 -2.43
C ASP A 83 -18.42 7.45 -2.89
N THR A 84 -17.45 7.58 -1.98
CA THR A 84 -16.07 7.24 -2.28
C THR A 84 -15.83 5.76 -2.05
N HIS A 85 -14.89 5.20 -2.83
CA HIS A 85 -14.44 3.83 -2.65
C HIS A 85 -13.00 3.83 -2.15
N ILE A 86 -12.74 3.03 -1.13
CA ILE A 86 -11.37 2.71 -0.70
C ILE A 86 -11.02 1.31 -1.18
N VAL A 87 -9.78 1.15 -1.62
CA VAL A 87 -9.26 -0.13 -2.09
C VAL A 87 -8.15 -0.60 -1.17
N ARG A 88 -8.16 -1.89 -0.86
CA ARG A 88 -7.09 -2.60 -0.14
C ARG A 88 -6.47 -3.62 -1.06
N ILE A 89 -5.15 -3.73 -1.04
CA ILE A 89 -4.41 -4.58 -1.95
C ILE A 89 -3.64 -5.60 -1.13
N LYS A 90 -4.04 -6.86 -1.23
CA LYS A 90 -3.49 -7.98 -0.45
C LYS A 90 -2.80 -8.97 -1.37
N GLY A 91 -1.54 -9.31 -1.10
CA GLY A 91 -0.82 -10.33 -1.88
C GLY A 91 -1.44 -11.70 -1.70
N VAL A 92 -1.77 -12.41 -2.80
CA VAL A 92 -2.48 -13.71 -2.75
C VAL A 92 -1.67 -14.76 -1.99
N GLN A 93 -0.36 -14.86 -2.24
CA GLN A 93 0.49 -15.90 -1.66
C GLN A 93 0.76 -15.70 -0.16
N ARG A 94 0.93 -14.45 0.28
CA ARG A 94 1.40 -14.13 1.65
C ARG A 94 0.31 -13.56 2.53
N GLN A 95 -0.84 -13.23 1.97
CA GLN A 95 -1.93 -12.59 2.69
C GLN A 95 -1.51 -11.29 3.42
N ASN A 96 -0.42 -10.66 3.00
CA ASN A 96 0.01 -9.37 3.49
C ASN A 96 -0.59 -8.26 2.63
N SER A 97 -0.97 -7.16 3.26
CA SER A 97 -1.44 -5.95 2.59
C SER A 97 -0.29 -5.04 2.20
N LEU A 98 -0.48 -4.33 1.09
CA LEU A 98 0.34 -3.21 0.67
C LEU A 98 0.03 -2.01 1.57
N CYS A 99 1.04 -1.39 2.18
CA CYS A 99 0.81 -0.29 3.11
C CYS A 99 1.90 0.78 3.01
N PHE A 100 1.57 2.01 3.38
CA PHE A 100 2.57 3.05 3.64
C PHE A 100 2.98 3.08 5.11
N THR A 101 4.26 3.34 5.34
CA THR A 101 4.73 3.83 6.65
C THR A 101 4.38 5.30 6.82
N SER A 102 4.48 5.83 8.04
CA SER A 102 4.33 7.27 8.29
C SER A 102 5.35 8.14 7.54
N ARG A 103 6.49 7.55 7.14
CA ARG A 103 7.53 8.21 6.35
C ARG A 103 7.31 8.10 4.84
N GLY A 104 6.16 7.58 4.39
CA GLY A 104 5.86 7.39 2.97
C GLY A 104 6.62 6.24 2.31
N VAL A 105 7.27 5.36 3.07
CA VAL A 105 7.88 4.15 2.48
C VAL A 105 6.82 3.08 2.30
N LEU A 106 6.69 2.55 1.08
CA LEU A 106 5.80 1.45 0.74
C LEU A 106 6.34 0.12 1.28
N ILE A 107 5.54 -0.59 2.07
CA ILE A 107 5.89 -1.84 2.74
C ILE A 107 4.78 -2.88 2.56
N GLN A 108 5.06 -4.10 2.98
CA GLN A 108 4.04 -5.13 3.18
C GLN A 108 3.85 -5.33 4.68
N ARG A 109 2.61 -5.55 5.11
CA ARG A 109 2.28 -5.81 6.52
C ARG A 109 1.08 -6.74 6.61
N GLU A 110 1.03 -7.54 7.67
CA GLU A 110 -0.21 -8.16 8.13
C GLU A 110 -1.17 -7.04 8.57
N ASP A 111 -2.42 -7.15 8.16
CA ASP A 111 -3.40 -6.07 8.20
C ASP A 111 -4.76 -6.59 8.66
N ASP A 112 -4.76 -7.08 9.89
CA ASP A 112 -5.93 -7.74 10.47
C ASP A 112 -6.99 -6.73 10.97
N THR A 113 -6.63 -5.45 11.07
CA THR A 113 -7.42 -4.42 11.75
C THR A 113 -7.87 -3.28 10.83
N MET A 114 -7.98 -3.55 9.53
CA MET A 114 -8.38 -2.54 8.54
C MET A 114 -7.56 -1.25 8.64
N SER A 115 -6.24 -1.35 8.79
CA SER A 115 -5.37 -0.18 8.99
C SER A 115 -5.51 0.86 7.88
N VAL A 116 -5.71 2.13 8.24
CA VAL A 116 -5.70 3.29 7.32
C VAL A 116 -4.46 3.34 6.43
N LYS A 117 -3.32 2.86 6.95
CA LYS A 117 -2.04 2.84 6.23
C LYS A 117 -2.03 1.88 5.05
N CYS A 118 -2.97 0.95 4.99
CA CYS A 118 -3.10 -0.08 3.95
C CYS A 118 -4.35 0.15 3.07
N ALA A 119 -4.96 1.33 3.16
CA ALA A 119 -6.09 1.75 2.35
C ALA A 119 -5.66 2.82 1.35
N PHE A 120 -6.18 2.72 0.13
CA PHE A 120 -5.87 3.62 -0.98
C PHE A 120 -7.16 4.12 -1.63
N TYR A 121 -7.12 5.29 -2.24
CA TYR A 121 -8.05 5.70 -3.28
C TYR A 121 -7.48 5.26 -4.63
N GLU A 122 -8.32 4.65 -5.43
CA GLU A 122 -8.03 4.44 -6.85
C GLU A 122 -8.46 5.69 -7.62
N ARG A 123 -7.57 6.22 -8.45
CA ARG A 123 -7.88 7.33 -9.36
C ARG A 123 -7.47 6.97 -10.77
N THR A 124 -8.33 7.21 -11.75
CA THR A 124 -7.96 7.15 -13.16
C THR A 124 -6.98 8.29 -13.48
N VAL A 125 -6.05 8.03 -14.40
CA VAL A 125 -5.15 9.07 -14.92
C VAL A 125 -5.76 9.61 -16.21
N ASP A 126 -6.23 10.84 -16.15
CA ASP A 126 -6.80 11.49 -17.33
C ASP A 126 -5.69 11.94 -18.29
N GLY A 127 -5.97 11.81 -19.59
CA GLY A 127 -5.11 12.31 -20.67
C GLY A 127 -4.87 11.31 -21.79
N PRO A 128 -4.52 11.81 -23.00
CA PRO A 128 -4.31 10.96 -24.17
C PRO A 128 -3.19 9.94 -23.93
N GLY A 129 -3.49 8.65 -24.19
CA GLY A 129 -2.55 7.55 -23.98
C GLY A 129 -2.42 7.03 -22.53
N TYR A 130 -3.28 7.49 -21.62
CA TYR A 130 -3.34 7.03 -20.23
C TYR A 130 -4.64 6.30 -19.84
N GLU A 131 -5.51 6.02 -20.81
CA GLU A 131 -6.89 5.50 -20.65
C GLU A 131 -7.04 4.21 -19.82
N SER A 132 -5.96 3.47 -19.57
CA SER A 132 -5.94 2.24 -18.76
C SER A 132 -5.07 2.33 -17.51
N ARG A 133 -4.67 3.54 -17.11
CA ARG A 133 -3.74 3.76 -16.00
C ARG A 133 -4.47 4.33 -14.80
N ILE A 134 -4.04 3.86 -13.64
CA ILE A 134 -4.52 4.31 -12.36
C ILE A 134 -3.38 4.83 -11.50
N GLN A 135 -3.74 5.64 -10.51
CA GLN A 135 -2.92 5.99 -9.37
C GLN A 135 -3.55 5.39 -8.11
N LEU A 136 -2.67 4.95 -7.20
CA LEU A 136 -3.06 4.46 -5.88
C LEU A 136 -2.60 5.47 -4.84
N VAL A 137 -3.54 6.31 -4.41
CA VAL A 137 -3.29 7.41 -3.48
C VAL A 137 -3.58 6.94 -2.06
N SER A 138 -2.68 7.16 -1.12
CA SER A 138 -2.84 6.72 0.27
C SER A 138 -3.97 7.48 0.97
N VAL A 139 -4.91 6.74 1.59
CA VAL A 139 -5.95 7.35 2.44
C VAL A 139 -5.34 7.99 3.69
N PHE A 140 -4.25 7.41 4.20
CA PHE A 140 -3.51 7.94 5.37
C PHE A 140 -2.91 9.33 5.14
N ASN A 141 -2.46 9.60 3.92
CA ASN A 141 -1.81 10.87 3.56
C ASN A 141 -1.91 11.03 2.05
N PRO A 142 -2.71 11.98 1.54
CA PRO A 142 -2.99 12.11 0.11
C PRO A 142 -1.75 12.49 -0.72
N ASN A 143 -0.69 12.98 -0.08
CA ASN A 143 0.59 13.26 -0.75
C ASN A 143 1.42 11.99 -1.02
N PHE A 144 1.01 10.84 -0.48
CA PHE A 144 1.68 9.57 -0.72
C PHE A 144 0.99 8.79 -1.83
N ILE A 145 1.71 8.59 -2.93
CA ILE A 145 1.24 7.79 -4.07
C ILE A 145 2.17 6.61 -4.29
N VAL A 146 1.61 5.45 -4.62
CA VAL A 146 2.39 4.27 -5.00
C VAL A 146 3.19 4.58 -6.26
N ALA A 147 4.52 4.54 -6.17
CA ALA A 147 5.39 4.88 -7.27
C ALA A 147 6.65 4.00 -7.34
N PHE A 148 7.16 3.80 -8.55
CA PHE A 148 8.36 3.02 -8.84
C PHE A 148 9.26 3.73 -9.85
N ASP A 149 10.58 3.57 -9.68
CA ASP A 149 11.57 4.03 -10.64
C ASP A 149 11.66 3.11 -11.88
N SER A 150 12.49 3.49 -12.86
CA SER A 150 12.73 2.69 -14.08
C SER A 150 13.33 1.30 -13.79
N THR A 151 14.01 1.13 -12.65
CA THR A 151 14.57 -0.16 -12.21
C THR A 151 13.57 -1.01 -11.42
N GLY A 152 12.35 -0.49 -11.22
CA GLY A 152 11.31 -1.12 -10.42
C GLY A 152 11.50 -1.03 -8.92
N ARG A 153 12.42 -0.19 -8.42
CA ARG A 153 12.50 0.09 -6.98
C ARG A 153 11.35 1.02 -6.62
N ARG A 154 10.74 0.76 -5.46
CA ARG A 154 9.75 1.67 -4.90
C ARG A 154 10.37 3.03 -4.59
N LEU A 155 9.60 4.07 -4.82
CA LEU A 155 9.95 5.43 -4.42
C LEU A 155 9.24 5.79 -3.11
N PRO A 156 9.78 6.74 -2.32
CA PRO A 156 9.02 7.34 -1.23
C PRO A 156 7.76 8.01 -1.76
N GLY A 157 6.65 7.88 -1.03
CA GLY A 157 5.31 8.24 -1.50
C GLY A 157 5.16 9.69 -1.96
N GLY A 158 5.93 10.63 -1.40
CA GLY A 158 5.94 12.04 -1.79
C GLY A 158 7.12 12.44 -2.69
N ARG A 159 7.87 11.48 -3.25
CA ARG A 159 9.04 11.73 -4.10
C ARG A 159 8.99 10.91 -5.37
N TYR A 160 8.25 11.40 -6.35
CA TYR A 160 8.12 10.80 -7.67
C TYR A 160 7.95 11.91 -8.72
N SER A 161 8.21 11.58 -9.99
CA SER A 161 8.00 12.50 -11.11
C SER A 161 7.52 11.75 -12.34
N GLY A 162 6.79 12.46 -13.22
CA GLY A 162 6.25 11.92 -14.46
C GLY A 162 5.46 10.63 -14.24
N ARG A 163 5.73 9.60 -15.06
CA ARG A 163 4.96 8.34 -15.10
C ARG A 163 5.28 7.35 -13.97
N CYS A 164 6.08 7.72 -12.97
CA CYS A 164 6.52 6.79 -11.92
C CYS A 164 5.38 6.27 -11.04
N ASN A 165 4.29 7.03 -10.92
CA ASN A 165 3.09 6.71 -10.16
C ASN A 165 1.95 6.12 -11.00
N HIS A 166 2.15 5.89 -12.31
CA HIS A 166 1.14 5.30 -13.18
C HIS A 166 1.23 3.77 -13.11
N ILE A 167 0.10 3.13 -12.83
CA ILE A 167 -0.02 1.68 -12.70
C ILE A 167 -1.10 1.19 -13.66
N THR A 168 -0.82 0.14 -14.41
CA THR A 168 -1.83 -0.56 -15.21
C THR A 168 -2.33 -1.77 -14.42
N LYS A 169 -3.65 -1.90 -14.28
CA LYS A 169 -4.30 -3.09 -13.73
C LYS A 169 -4.52 -4.11 -14.84
N ARG A 170 -4.11 -5.35 -14.60
CA ARG A 170 -4.43 -6.48 -15.47
C ARG A 170 -5.23 -7.49 -14.66
N GLU A 171 -6.49 -7.66 -15.01
CA GLU A 171 -7.33 -8.66 -14.38
C GLU A 171 -6.85 -10.06 -14.77
N THR A 172 -6.83 -10.97 -13.80
CA THR A 172 -6.43 -12.36 -14.03
C THR A 172 -7.66 -13.24 -14.02
N THR A 173 -8.49 -13.02 -15.01
CA THR A 173 -9.58 -13.90 -15.36
C THR A 173 -9.16 -14.81 -16.51
N ARG A 174 -9.34 -16.12 -16.34
CA ARG A 174 -9.58 -17.05 -17.46
C ARG A 174 -11.05 -16.99 -17.92
N TYR A 175 -11.85 -16.11 -17.34
CA TYR A 175 -13.29 -16.00 -17.55
C TYR A 175 -13.66 -14.54 -17.75
N LYS A 176 -13.99 -14.19 -19.01
CA LYS A 176 -14.59 -12.93 -19.49
C LYS A 176 -14.26 -11.65 -18.72
N VAL A 177 -13.66 -10.71 -19.45
CA VAL A 177 -13.58 -9.30 -19.08
C VAL A 177 -14.96 -8.86 -18.60
N ASP A 178 -15.07 -8.45 -17.35
CA ASP A 178 -16.26 -7.78 -16.86
C ASP A 178 -16.33 -6.43 -17.59
N ASP A 179 -17.33 -6.27 -18.45
CA ASP A 179 -17.68 -5.08 -19.27
C ASP A 179 -18.09 -3.85 -18.41
N TRP A 180 -17.42 -3.61 -17.28
CA TRP A 180 -17.72 -2.49 -16.38
C TRP A 180 -17.27 -1.13 -16.91
N HIS A 181 -16.54 -1.09 -18.03
CA HIS A 181 -16.23 0.15 -18.75
C HIS A 181 -17.23 0.47 -19.88
N ASP A 182 -18.22 -0.40 -20.14
CA ASP A 182 -19.24 -0.22 -21.19
C ASP A 182 -20.66 0.05 -20.64
N LEU A 183 -20.78 0.53 -19.39
CA LEU A 183 -22.01 1.14 -18.93
C LEU A 183 -22.21 2.48 -19.65
N LYS A 184 -22.76 2.40 -20.87
CA LYS A 184 -23.39 3.55 -21.53
C LYS A 184 -24.36 4.17 -20.53
N PRO A 185 -24.42 5.52 -20.45
CA PRO A 185 -25.38 6.19 -19.58
C PRO A 185 -26.77 5.63 -19.87
N ILE A 186 -27.46 5.18 -18.81
CA ILE A 186 -28.84 4.73 -18.87
C ILE A 186 -29.62 5.90 -19.47
N ARG A 187 -30.02 5.77 -20.74
CA ARG A 187 -30.98 6.67 -21.36
C ARG A 187 -32.30 6.43 -20.65
N VAL A 188 -32.60 7.28 -19.67
CA VAL A 188 -33.94 7.38 -19.09
C VAL A 188 -34.88 7.64 -20.27
N PRO A 189 -35.89 6.80 -20.51
CA PRO A 189 -36.91 7.11 -21.50
C PRO A 189 -37.52 8.45 -21.12
N GLN A 190 -37.39 9.46 -21.97
CA GLN A 190 -38.22 10.65 -21.88
C GLN A 190 -39.66 10.19 -22.09
N ALA A 191 -40.40 10.06 -20.99
CA ALA A 191 -41.84 9.88 -21.03
C ALA A 191 -42.44 11.22 -21.50
N SER A 192 -42.73 11.29 -22.80
CA SER A 192 -43.66 12.24 -23.37
C SER A 192 -45.10 11.80 -23.06
N GLY A 193 -45.90 12.63 -22.39
CA GLY A 193 -47.35 12.45 -22.33
C GLY A 193 -48.05 12.89 -21.05
N SER A 194 -48.37 14.18 -21.00
CA SER A 194 -49.63 14.84 -20.55
C SER A 194 -50.60 14.23 -19.52
N THR A 195 -51.06 15.13 -18.63
CA THR A 195 -52.40 15.27 -17.97
C THR A 195 -52.83 14.14 -17.02
N GLU A 196 -53.32 14.36 -15.80
CA GLU A 196 -54.40 15.26 -15.38
C GLU A 196 -54.49 15.34 -13.84
N PHE A 197 -55.21 16.35 -13.34
CA PHE A 197 -55.56 16.64 -11.95
C PHE A 197 -56.12 15.46 -11.13
N VAL A 198 -55.73 15.33 -9.84
CA VAL A 198 -56.70 15.23 -8.71
C VAL A 198 -56.09 15.84 -7.44
N ARG A 199 -56.78 16.88 -6.97
CA ARG A 199 -56.65 17.57 -5.69
C ARG A 199 -57.42 16.78 -4.63
N LYS A 200 -56.82 16.42 -3.49
CA LYS A 200 -57.55 16.20 -2.23
C LYS A 200 -56.63 16.39 -1.01
N GLN A 201 -56.98 17.41 -0.24
CA GLN A 201 -56.52 17.67 1.12
C GLN A 201 -57.17 16.67 2.08
N SER A 202 -56.47 16.28 3.16
CA SER A 202 -56.93 16.46 4.55
C SER A 202 -55.99 15.78 5.56
N THR A 203 -55.34 16.62 6.38
CA THR A 203 -55.18 16.53 7.85
C THR A 203 -55.33 15.19 8.57
N SER A 204 -54.35 14.83 9.42
CA SER A 204 -54.52 14.77 10.90
C SER A 204 -53.27 14.29 11.65
N ARG A 205 -53.17 14.81 12.89
CA ARG A 205 -52.16 14.62 13.95
C ARG A 205 -52.23 13.24 14.62
N SER A 206 -51.10 12.78 15.17
CA SER A 206 -50.94 12.06 16.46
C SER A 206 -49.45 11.64 16.55
N SER A 207 -48.59 12.18 17.43
CA SER A 207 -48.56 12.12 18.90
C SER A 207 -48.70 10.71 19.45
N MET A 208 -47.58 10.02 19.68
CA MET A 208 -47.40 9.23 20.89
C MET A 208 -45.97 9.29 21.42
N GLU A 209 -45.92 9.89 22.60
CA GLU A 209 -44.91 9.92 23.64
C GLU A 209 -44.88 8.58 24.42
N ARG A 210 -43.80 8.37 25.21
CA ARG A 210 -43.52 7.30 26.22
C ARG A 210 -42.45 6.30 25.76
N LYS A 211 -41.47 5.88 26.58
CA LYS A 211 -41.20 6.07 28.02
C LYS A 211 -39.71 5.75 28.30
N ARG A 212 -39.14 6.51 29.23
CA ARG A 212 -37.90 6.20 29.97
C ARG A 212 -38.05 4.94 30.81
N LEU A 213 -36.96 4.18 30.94
CA LEU A 213 -36.53 3.35 32.09
C LEU A 213 -35.00 3.22 31.92
N SER A 214 -34.08 3.81 32.68
CA SER A 214 -33.87 3.97 34.14
C SER A 214 -33.54 2.69 34.90
N SER A 215 -32.23 2.37 34.97
CA SER A 215 -31.53 1.74 36.12
C SER A 215 -30.03 1.62 35.76
N ARG A 216 -29.16 2.55 36.13
CA ARG A 216 -28.41 2.72 37.41
C ARG A 216 -27.73 1.45 37.97
N LYS A 217 -26.37 1.54 38.02
CA LYS A 217 -25.43 1.21 39.13
C LYS A 217 -25.20 -0.31 39.40
N LEU A 218 -24.04 -0.83 39.81
CA LEU A 218 -22.73 -0.34 40.27
C LEU A 218 -21.80 -1.57 40.52
N PHE A 219 -20.48 -1.33 40.59
CA PHE A 219 -19.42 -2.06 41.31
C PHE A 219 -19.07 -3.53 41.00
N GLY A 220 -17.76 -3.80 40.85
CA GLY A 220 -17.20 -5.15 40.82
C GLY A 220 -15.69 -5.21 40.53
N SER A 221 -14.89 -4.89 41.54
CA SER A 221 -13.46 -5.12 41.77
C SER A 221 -12.61 -6.02 40.83
N ARG A 222 -11.47 -5.44 40.42
CA ARG A 222 -10.10 -5.84 40.80
C ARG A 222 -9.72 -7.32 40.62
N GLU A 223 -8.91 -7.60 39.60
CA GLU A 223 -7.81 -8.56 39.74
C GLU A 223 -6.63 -8.24 38.80
N GLN A 224 -5.45 -8.16 39.39
CA GLN A 224 -4.17 -7.83 38.74
C GLN A 224 -3.60 -9.06 38.01
N PRO A 225 -3.00 -8.93 36.82
CA PRO A 225 -2.13 -9.97 36.31
C PRO A 225 -0.72 -9.85 36.91
N ARG A 226 -0.34 -10.92 37.62
CA ARG A 226 0.98 -11.17 38.21
C ARG A 226 2.11 -11.00 37.20
N ARG A 227 3.09 -10.17 37.57
CA ARG A 227 4.41 -10.05 36.91
C ARG A 227 5.14 -11.39 36.97
N ARG A 228 5.33 -12.05 35.82
CA ARG A 228 6.35 -13.10 35.68
C ARG A 228 7.73 -12.45 35.51
N LYS A 229 8.56 -12.54 36.56
CA LYS A 229 10.01 -12.28 36.49
C LYS A 229 10.65 -13.34 35.61
N TRP A 230 11.21 -12.95 34.47
CA TRP A 230 12.14 -13.77 33.70
C TRP A 230 13.56 -13.54 34.22
N THR A 231 14.11 -14.52 34.92
CA THR A 231 15.53 -14.60 35.25
C THR A 231 16.26 -15.31 34.12
N GLY A 232 16.82 -14.53 33.20
CA GLY A 232 17.64 -15.03 32.10
C GLY A 232 19.08 -14.53 32.22
N ARG A 233 19.93 -15.29 32.89
CA ARG A 233 21.40 -15.16 32.88
C ARG A 233 21.91 -14.98 31.45
N ARG A 234 22.58 -13.88 31.14
CA ARG A 234 23.54 -13.82 30.03
C ARG A 234 24.84 -13.15 30.46
N ARG A 235 25.88 -13.99 30.47
CA ARG A 235 27.29 -13.69 30.72
C ARG A 235 27.75 -12.54 29.82
N ARG A 236 28.25 -11.46 30.43
CA ARG A 236 29.08 -10.45 29.76
C ARG A 236 30.47 -11.04 29.54
N ARG A 237 30.90 -11.17 28.28
CA ARG A 237 32.32 -11.25 27.94
C ARG A 237 32.73 -9.93 27.31
N HIS A 238 33.53 -9.17 28.06
CA HIS A 238 34.47 -8.20 27.53
C HIS A 238 35.56 -8.93 26.75
N ARG A 239 35.99 -8.40 25.60
CA ARG A 239 37.41 -8.23 25.23
C ARG A 239 37.58 -7.62 23.83
N GLY A 240 38.10 -6.39 23.82
CA GLY A 240 39.15 -5.89 22.91
C GLY A 240 38.80 -5.66 21.44
N LYS A 241 39.52 -4.85 20.68
CA LYS A 241 40.53 -3.81 20.97
C LYS A 241 40.67 -3.03 19.66
N LYS A 242 41.03 -1.75 19.80
CA LYS A 242 41.39 -0.76 18.78
C LYS A 242 42.13 -1.32 17.54
N ARG A 243 41.80 -0.80 16.35
CA ARG A 243 42.72 -0.06 15.44
C ARG A 243 41.96 0.43 14.20
N ARG A 244 41.71 1.74 14.11
CA ARG A 244 41.43 2.45 12.86
C ARG A 244 42.79 2.82 12.27
N PHE A 245 43.12 2.28 11.10
CA PHE A 245 44.22 2.76 10.30
C PHE A 245 43.71 3.91 9.42
N ASN A 246 44.44 5.01 9.46
CA ASN A 246 44.16 6.25 8.75
C ASN A 246 44.24 6.03 7.24
N SER A 247 43.22 6.53 6.52
CA SER A 247 43.28 6.76 5.09
C SER A 247 43.93 8.11 4.83
N LYS A 248 45.16 8.09 4.32
CA LYS A 248 45.81 9.13 3.51
C LYS A 248 47.09 8.48 2.99
N GLU A 249 47.50 8.84 1.78
CA GLU A 249 48.76 8.39 1.13
C GLU A 249 48.68 6.95 0.57
N THR A 250 48.38 6.75 -0.70
CA THR A 250 49.36 7.00 -1.77
C THR A 250 48.67 6.95 -3.14
N ARG A 251 48.86 8.03 -3.89
CA ARG A 251 48.72 8.09 -5.35
C ARG A 251 49.98 7.47 -5.96
N HIS A 252 49.80 6.85 -7.13
CA HIS A 252 50.82 6.43 -8.10
C HIS A 252 51.73 5.23 -7.75
N HIS A 253 52.07 4.47 -8.81
CA HIS A 253 52.69 3.14 -8.87
C HIS A 253 51.69 1.99 -8.63
N ARG A 254 51.40 1.08 -9.58
CA ARG A 254 52.34 0.39 -10.48
C ARG A 254 51.64 -0.06 -11.77
N VAL A 255 52.33 0.26 -12.86
CA VAL A 255 52.18 -0.20 -14.23
C VAL A 255 52.40 -1.72 -14.33
N ARG A 256 51.61 -2.35 -15.21
CA ARG A 256 51.82 -3.58 -16.02
C ARG A 256 52.92 -4.56 -15.58
N HIS A 257 52.56 -5.83 -15.41
CA HIS A 257 53.39 -6.95 -15.90
C HIS A 257 52.57 -8.25 -16.12
N MET A 258 52.69 -8.77 -17.34
CA MET A 258 52.82 -10.18 -17.80
C MET A 258 51.86 -11.26 -17.26
N ARG A 259 51.03 -11.84 -18.14
CA ARG A 259 51.29 -13.04 -18.99
C ARG A 259 51.55 -14.34 -18.20
N HIS A 260 50.67 -15.31 -18.45
CA HIS A 260 50.88 -16.78 -18.45
C HIS A 260 51.71 -17.43 -17.34
N LYS A 261 51.06 -18.32 -16.57
CA LYS A 261 51.39 -19.76 -16.39
C LYS A 261 50.74 -20.27 -15.09
N ASN A 262 49.82 -21.24 -15.20
CA ASN A 262 50.04 -22.58 -14.67
C ASN A 262 48.81 -23.48 -14.85
N ARG A 263 48.82 -24.12 -16.02
CA ARG A 263 48.20 -25.41 -16.31
C ARG A 263 48.96 -26.47 -15.49
N ARG A 264 48.44 -26.90 -14.34
CA ARG A 264 48.79 -28.17 -13.65
C ARG A 264 47.60 -29.10 -13.87
N ARG A 265 47.67 -30.16 -14.71
CA ARG A 265 48.23 -31.51 -14.41
C ARG A 265 47.69 -31.99 -13.05
N ARG A 266 46.92 -33.07 -12.93
CA ARG A 266 47.14 -34.47 -13.38
C ARG A 266 45.75 -35.16 -13.49
N LYS A 267 45.39 -35.84 -14.59
CA LYS A 267 45.71 -37.24 -14.90
C LYS A 267 45.66 -38.15 -13.66
N ASN A 268 44.48 -38.71 -13.37
CA ASN A 268 44.40 -40.03 -12.76
C ASN A 268 44.27 -41.07 -13.86
N SER A 269 45.14 -42.04 -13.72
CA SER A 269 45.47 -43.19 -14.54
C SER A 269 44.49 -44.35 -14.43
N LYS A 270 44.28 -44.97 -15.61
CA LYS A 270 44.25 -46.43 -15.90
C LYS A 270 43.03 -47.23 -15.40
N ILE A 271 42.27 -47.90 -16.29
CA ILE A 271 42.56 -49.19 -16.98
C ILE A 271 42.79 -50.28 -15.92
N ARG A 272 41.98 -51.34 -15.76
CA ARG A 272 41.13 -52.13 -16.67
C ARG A 272 39.70 -52.25 -16.16
#